data_AF-A0A0G0XIG2-F1
#
_entry.id   AF-A0A0G0XIG2-F1
#
_cell.length_a   1.000
_cell.length_b   1.000
_cell.length_c   1.000
_cell.angle_alpha   90.00
_cell.angle_beta   90.00
_cell.angle_gamma   90.00
#
_symmetry.space_group_name_H-M   'P 1'
#
loop_
_entity.id
_entity.type
_entity.pdbx_description
1 polymer ?
#
loop_
_entity_poly.entity_id
_entity_poly.type
_entity_poly.pdbx_seq_one_letter_code
_entity_poly.pdbx_strand_id
1 'polypeptide(L)'
;MRYYAPYRFLVYTIISGICLYSFLSHASISHAQSITLSSVQIQAASKTATIGKGSVGLSALAYDQNNNPIWSGVTYEWGISSSNSVGSLNPLQGTISNFTPFKTGTGDVFVIARMGNQMQAVGVQMTVVAPPSPADISGDGKVTVTDLSILLSNFGRVSSVSISGDVNGDRRVNIQDLSLLLSNFGS
;
A
#
# COMPACT_ATOMS: atom_id res chain seq x y z
N MET A 1 -39.32 23.62 10.86
CA MET A 1 -39.75 22.94 9.62
C MET A 1 -40.98 23.66 9.09
N ARG A 2 -40.87 24.45 8.02
CA ARG A 2 -42.01 25.15 7.41
C ARG A 2 -42.32 24.47 6.08
N TYR A 3 -43.51 23.88 5.98
CA TYR A 3 -44.04 23.33 4.74
C TYR A 3 -44.36 24.50 3.79
N TYR A 4 -43.71 24.55 2.63
CA TYR A 4 -44.15 25.37 1.51
C TYR A 4 -45.04 24.51 0.62
N ALA A 5 -46.31 24.87 0.51
CA ALA A 5 -47.23 24.31 -0.48
C ALA A 5 -46.80 24.78 -1.89
N PRO A 6 -46.84 23.92 -2.93
CA PRO A 6 -46.52 24.36 -4.27
C PRO A 6 -47.63 25.27 -4.82
N TYR A 7 -47.26 26.46 -5.26
CA TYR A 7 -48.15 27.39 -5.96
C TYR A 7 -48.67 26.73 -7.25
N ARG A 8 -49.99 26.53 -7.33
CA ARG A 8 -50.70 26.05 -8.52
C ARG A 8 -51.00 27.24 -9.43
N PHE A 9 -50.30 27.38 -10.55
CA PHE A 9 -50.77 28.21 -11.66
C PHE A 9 -51.71 27.37 -12.53
N LEU A 10 -53.00 27.69 -12.46
CA LEU A 10 -54.03 27.17 -13.38
C LEU A 10 -54.07 28.09 -14.60
N VAL A 11 -53.61 27.60 -15.75
CA VAL A 11 -53.82 28.26 -17.04
C VAL A 11 -55.08 27.68 -17.65
N TYR A 12 -56.13 28.48 -17.75
CA TYR A 12 -57.37 28.12 -18.44
C TYR A 12 -57.32 28.64 -19.88
N THR A 13 -57.50 27.77 -20.86
CA THR A 13 -57.91 28.19 -22.21
C THR A 13 -59.25 27.52 -22.51
N ILE A 14 -60.27 28.32 -22.77
CA ILE A 14 -61.62 27.84 -23.11
C ILE A 14 -61.70 27.78 -24.64
N ILE A 15 -61.77 26.58 -25.20
CA ILE A 15 -62.23 26.35 -26.56
C ILE A 15 -63.35 25.31 -26.47
N SER A 16 -64.58 25.74 -26.73
CA SER A 16 -65.76 24.92 -27.05
C SER A 16 -65.88 23.55 -26.33
N GLY A 17 -66.13 23.58 -25.01
CA GLY A 17 -66.92 22.53 -24.35
C GLY A 17 -66.24 21.21 -23.95
N ILE A 18 -64.91 21.07 -24.05
CA ILE A 18 -64.20 19.88 -23.51
C ILE A 18 -63.07 20.32 -22.59
N CYS A 19 -63.15 19.96 -21.31
CA CYS A 19 -62.08 20.17 -20.34
C CYS A 19 -61.08 19.01 -20.45
N LEU A 20 -59.99 19.20 -21.19
CA LEU A 20 -58.86 18.28 -21.24
C LEU A 20 -57.87 18.65 -20.13
N TYR A 21 -57.73 17.78 -19.12
CA TYR A 21 -56.67 17.89 -18.11
C TYR A 21 -55.36 17.36 -18.72
N SER A 22 -54.48 18.24 -19.19
CA SER A 22 -53.10 17.84 -19.46
C SER A 22 -52.29 17.96 -18.17
N PHE A 23 -51.93 16.81 -17.60
CA PHE A 23 -50.95 16.75 -16.52
C PHE A 23 -49.56 16.93 -17.12
N LEU A 24 -49.01 18.15 -17.06
CA LEU A 24 -47.58 18.37 -17.21
C LEU A 24 -46.90 17.84 -15.94
N SER A 25 -46.45 16.59 -15.98
CA SER A 25 -45.54 16.05 -14.97
C SER A 25 -44.20 16.79 -15.10
N HIS A 26 -44.02 17.82 -14.28
CA HIS A 26 -42.70 18.39 -14.09
C HIS A 26 -41.92 17.41 -13.21
N ALA A 27 -41.16 16.53 -13.86
CA ALA A 27 -40.16 15.72 -13.18
C ALA A 27 -39.21 16.69 -12.47
N SER A 28 -39.30 16.75 -11.14
CA SER A 28 -38.32 17.47 -10.34
C SER A 28 -37.05 16.64 -10.37
N ILE A 29 -36.08 17.01 -11.21
CA ILE A 29 -34.75 16.41 -11.18
C ILE A 29 -34.10 16.90 -9.89
N SER A 30 -34.16 16.11 -8.82
CA SER A 30 -33.29 16.32 -7.67
C SER A 30 -31.86 16.14 -8.17
N HIS A 31 -31.12 17.23 -8.35
CA HIS A 31 -29.70 17.19 -8.67
C HIS A 31 -28.97 16.71 -7.41
N ALA A 32 -28.89 15.39 -7.22
CA ALA A 32 -27.96 14.82 -6.26
C ALA A 32 -26.58 15.35 -6.64
N GLN A 33 -25.96 16.14 -5.75
CA GLN A 33 -24.61 16.62 -5.98
C GLN A 33 -23.75 15.41 -6.29
N SER A 34 -23.23 15.36 -7.52
CA SER A 34 -22.43 14.23 -7.96
C SER A 34 -21.10 14.29 -7.21
N ILE A 35 -20.87 13.32 -6.33
CA ILE A 35 -19.58 13.13 -5.69
C ILE A 35 -18.55 12.96 -6.82
N THR A 36 -17.54 13.82 -6.84
CA THR A 36 -16.48 13.79 -7.87
C THR A 36 -15.28 13.10 -7.26
N LEU A 37 -14.78 12.03 -7.89
CA LEU A 37 -13.51 11.41 -7.51
C LEU A 37 -12.35 12.38 -7.82
N SER A 38 -11.81 13.04 -6.79
CA SER A 38 -10.78 14.08 -6.94
C SER A 38 -9.38 13.57 -6.64
N SER A 39 -9.23 12.60 -5.73
CA SER A 39 -7.92 12.00 -5.43
C SER A 39 -8.05 10.61 -4.82
N VAL A 40 -6.93 9.91 -4.75
CA VAL A 40 -6.75 8.67 -3.98
C VAL A 40 -5.43 8.75 -3.23
N GLN A 41 -5.39 8.20 -2.04
CA GLN A 41 -4.18 8.10 -1.21
C GLN A 41 -3.87 6.64 -0.91
N ILE A 42 -2.57 6.32 -0.80
CA ILE A 42 -2.09 5.04 -0.27
C ILE A 42 -1.51 5.28 1.12
N GLN A 43 -1.87 4.41 2.05
CA GLN A 43 -1.20 4.27 3.33
C GLN A 43 -0.54 2.90 3.41
N ALA A 44 0.78 2.90 3.64
CA ALA A 44 1.56 1.69 3.84
C ALA A 44 1.93 1.57 5.32
N ALA A 45 1.88 0.36 5.88
CA ALA A 45 2.31 0.11 7.25
C ALA A 45 3.81 0.43 7.45
N SER A 46 4.61 0.27 6.40
CA SER A 46 6.01 0.68 6.31
C SER A 46 6.34 0.96 4.84
N LYS A 47 7.28 1.86 4.56
CA LYS A 47 7.84 2.03 3.19
C LYS A 47 9.08 1.16 2.93
N THR A 48 9.53 0.45 3.97
CA THR A 48 10.63 -0.51 3.90
C THR A 48 10.10 -1.92 4.19
N ALA A 49 10.43 -2.87 3.33
CA ALA A 49 10.10 -4.28 3.49
C ALA A 49 11.38 -5.12 3.53
N THR A 50 11.42 -6.12 4.39
CA THR A 50 12.56 -7.03 4.51
C THR A 50 12.17 -8.40 3.97
N ILE A 51 12.99 -8.95 3.07
CA ILE A 51 12.76 -10.29 2.51
C ILE A 51 12.68 -11.31 3.66
N GLY A 52 11.64 -12.15 3.64
CA GLY A 52 11.43 -13.19 4.66
C GLY A 52 10.82 -12.72 5.99
N LYS A 53 10.51 -11.43 6.17
CA LYS A 53 9.86 -10.90 7.39
C LYS A 53 8.34 -10.72 7.30
N GLY A 54 7.72 -11.22 6.23
CA GLY A 54 6.30 -11.09 5.97
C GLY A 54 5.95 -9.95 5.01
N SER A 55 4.66 -9.82 4.71
CA SER A 55 4.15 -8.80 3.78
C SER A 55 3.88 -7.47 4.48
N VAL A 56 4.01 -6.37 3.74
CA VAL A 56 3.62 -5.03 4.18
C VAL A 56 2.17 -4.77 3.78
N GLY A 57 1.32 -4.47 4.76
CA GLY A 57 -0.06 -4.07 4.51
C GLY A 57 -0.15 -2.68 3.88
N LEU A 58 -1.01 -2.57 2.87
CA LEU A 58 -1.31 -1.35 2.13
C LEU A 58 -2.83 -1.13 2.14
N SER A 59 -3.24 0.13 2.29
CA SER A 59 -4.64 0.53 2.18
C SER A 59 -4.80 1.75 1.28
N ALA A 60 -5.91 1.85 0.58
CA ALA A 60 -6.25 2.99 -0.25
C ALA A 60 -7.57 3.63 0.18
N LEU A 61 -7.63 4.95 0.08
CA LEU A 61 -8.85 5.73 0.30
C LEU A 61 -8.96 6.85 -0.73
N ALA A 62 -10.12 6.95 -1.37
CA ALA A 62 -10.47 7.99 -2.31
C ALA A 62 -11.11 9.19 -1.61
N TYR A 63 -10.94 10.38 -2.19
CA TYR A 63 -11.48 11.63 -1.67
C TYR A 63 -12.16 12.46 -2.75
N ASP A 64 -13.17 13.22 -2.33
CA ASP A 64 -13.87 14.19 -3.16
C ASP A 64 -13.08 15.51 -3.30
N GLN A 65 -13.63 16.46 -4.06
CA GLN A 65 -13.02 17.78 -4.29
C GLN A 65 -12.90 18.64 -3.03
N ASN A 66 -13.62 18.30 -1.96
CA ASN A 66 -13.56 18.96 -0.65
C ASN A 66 -12.69 18.18 0.34
N ASN A 67 -11.95 17.17 -0.13
CA ASN A 67 -11.11 16.28 0.67
C ASN A 67 -11.90 15.43 1.69
N ASN A 68 -13.19 15.17 1.44
CA ASN A 68 -13.95 14.20 2.22
C ASN A 68 -13.72 12.79 1.69
N PRO A 69 -13.61 11.77 2.57
CA PRO A 69 -13.42 10.39 2.14
C PRO A 69 -14.68 9.84 1.45
N ILE A 70 -14.45 9.07 0.39
CA ILE A 70 -15.51 8.41 -0.37
C ILE A 70 -15.51 6.92 -0.03
N TRP A 71 -16.54 6.48 0.70
CA TRP A 71 -16.62 5.13 1.28
C TRP A 71 -17.25 4.07 0.37
N SER A 72 -17.91 4.46 -0.72
CA SER A 72 -18.62 3.54 -1.62
C SER A 72 -18.61 4.01 -3.08
N GLY A 73 -18.87 3.10 -4.01
CA GLY A 73 -18.89 3.39 -5.44
C GLY A 73 -17.51 3.56 -6.09
N VAL A 74 -16.43 3.36 -5.35
CA VAL A 74 -15.05 3.35 -5.85
C VAL A 74 -14.53 1.92 -5.96
N THR A 75 -13.99 1.55 -7.11
CA THR A 75 -13.17 0.34 -7.26
C THR A 75 -11.70 0.69 -7.19
N TYR A 76 -10.89 -0.19 -6.61
CA TYR A 76 -9.45 -0.02 -6.45
C TYR A 76 -8.72 -1.17 -7.12
N GLU A 77 -7.74 -0.84 -7.96
CA GLU A 77 -6.86 -1.80 -8.62
C GLU A 77 -5.41 -1.47 -8.26
N TRP A 78 -4.71 -2.44 -7.69
CA TRP A 78 -3.33 -2.32 -7.26
C TRP A 78 -2.38 -2.84 -8.32
N GLY A 79 -1.22 -2.21 -8.42
CA GLY A 79 -0.14 -2.65 -9.28
C GLY A 79 1.22 -2.23 -8.77
N ILE A 80 2.26 -2.76 -9.39
CA ILE A 80 3.65 -2.41 -9.11
C ILE A 80 4.34 -2.04 -10.41
N SER A 81 5.00 -0.89 -10.45
CA SER A 81 5.92 -0.53 -11.51
C SER A 81 7.34 -0.72 -11.01
N SER A 82 7.97 -1.81 -11.40
CA SER A 82 9.43 -1.91 -11.32
C SER A 82 9.96 -2.78 -12.46
N SER A 83 11.08 -2.37 -13.01
CA SER A 83 11.78 -3.02 -14.13
C SER A 83 12.18 -4.47 -13.87
N ASN A 84 12.13 -4.93 -12.60
CA ASN A 84 12.52 -6.27 -12.19
C ASN A 84 11.64 -6.85 -11.04
N SER A 85 10.49 -6.24 -10.74
CA SER A 85 9.56 -6.57 -9.63
C SER A 85 10.24 -6.84 -8.28
N VAL A 86 10.37 -5.83 -7.41
CA VAL A 86 10.95 -6.02 -6.06
C VAL A 86 10.07 -6.88 -5.12
N GLY A 87 8.81 -7.06 -5.50
CA GLY A 87 7.83 -7.85 -4.76
C GLY A 87 6.58 -8.14 -5.59
N SER A 88 5.58 -8.71 -4.93
CA SER A 88 4.24 -8.98 -5.48
C SER A 88 3.15 -8.38 -4.60
N LEU A 89 1.94 -8.23 -5.16
CA LEU A 89 0.76 -7.69 -4.46
C LEU A 89 -0.36 -8.72 -4.45
N ASN A 90 -1.03 -8.87 -3.31
CA ASN A 90 -2.21 -9.71 -3.18
C ASN A 90 -3.14 -9.23 -2.04
N PRO A 91 -4.45 -9.01 -2.28
CA PRO A 91 -5.12 -9.04 -3.59
C PRO A 91 -4.75 -7.84 -4.47
N LEU A 92 -4.99 -7.96 -5.79
CA LEU A 92 -4.80 -6.86 -6.75
C LEU A 92 -6.02 -5.94 -6.85
N GLN A 93 -7.11 -6.24 -6.14
CA GLN A 93 -8.34 -5.45 -6.15
C GLN A 93 -8.87 -5.24 -4.73
N GLY A 94 -9.52 -4.11 -4.51
CA GLY A 94 -10.13 -3.74 -3.23
C GLY A 94 -9.32 -2.71 -2.46
N THR A 95 -9.83 -2.30 -1.31
CA THR A 95 -9.26 -1.21 -0.49
C THR A 95 -7.95 -1.58 0.20
N ILE A 96 -7.61 -2.87 0.27
CA ILE A 96 -6.43 -3.39 0.94
C ILE A 96 -5.65 -4.29 -0.01
N SER A 97 -4.32 -4.19 0.01
CA SER A 97 -3.41 -5.13 -0.62
C SER A 97 -2.22 -5.41 0.30
N ASN A 98 -1.51 -6.51 0.05
CA ASN A 98 -0.30 -6.85 0.79
C ASN A 98 0.88 -6.94 -0.18
N PHE A 99 1.92 -6.17 0.10
CA PHE A 99 3.17 -6.20 -0.63
C PHE A 99 4.11 -7.26 -0.04
N THR A 100 4.46 -8.28 -0.83
CA THR A 100 5.36 -9.36 -0.42
C THR A 100 6.72 -9.18 -1.10
N PRO A 101 7.79 -8.84 -0.35
CA PRO A 101 9.12 -8.62 -0.93
C PRO A 101 9.80 -9.95 -1.30
N PHE A 102 10.47 -9.99 -2.45
CA PHE A 102 11.32 -11.13 -2.83
C PHE A 102 12.65 -10.74 -3.48
N LYS A 103 12.85 -9.46 -3.85
CA LYS A 103 14.10 -8.97 -4.44
C LYS A 103 14.44 -7.58 -3.89
N THR A 104 15.70 -7.38 -3.52
CA THR A 104 16.21 -6.10 -3.01
C THR A 104 16.16 -5.01 -4.07
N GLY A 105 16.05 -3.77 -3.61
CA GLY A 105 15.98 -2.57 -4.46
C GLY A 105 14.74 -1.73 -4.18
N THR A 106 14.39 -0.87 -5.12
CA THR A 106 13.24 0.03 -5.01
C THR A 106 12.22 -0.25 -6.12
N GLY A 107 10.93 -0.15 -5.79
CA GLY A 107 9.86 -0.20 -6.78
C GLY A 107 8.65 0.59 -6.32
N ASP A 108 7.89 1.12 -7.28
CA ASP A 108 6.70 1.91 -6.96
C ASP A 108 5.47 1.01 -6.95
N VAL A 109 4.75 0.99 -5.84
CA VAL A 109 3.42 0.39 -5.75
C VAL A 109 2.40 1.48 -6.03
N PHE A 110 1.46 1.23 -6.93
CA PHE A 110 0.41 2.17 -7.25
C PHE A 110 -0.98 1.56 -7.03
N VAL A 111 -1.94 2.45 -6.85
CA VAL A 111 -3.36 2.11 -6.85
C VAL A 111 -4.09 3.02 -7.83
N ILE A 112 -5.02 2.44 -8.56
CA ILE A 112 -5.96 3.14 -9.43
C ILE A 112 -7.34 3.06 -8.77
N ALA A 113 -7.91 4.22 -8.42
CA ALA A 113 -9.29 4.35 -8.00
C ALA A 113 -10.17 4.72 -9.20
N ARG A 114 -11.29 4.02 -9.39
CA ARG A 114 -12.28 4.32 -10.43
C ARG A 114 -13.67 4.52 -9.84
N MET A 115 -14.38 5.54 -10.31
CA MET A 115 -15.78 5.82 -9.98
C MET A 115 -16.51 6.25 -11.26
N GLY A 116 -17.28 5.34 -11.85
CA GLY A 116 -17.84 5.53 -13.18
C GLY A 116 -16.73 5.77 -14.22
N ASN A 117 -16.80 6.91 -14.92
CA ASN A 117 -15.78 7.31 -15.91
C ASN A 117 -14.59 8.06 -15.29
N GLN A 118 -14.61 8.33 -13.98
CA GLN A 118 -13.52 9.03 -13.30
C GLN A 118 -12.43 8.05 -12.87
N MET A 119 -11.17 8.47 -13.02
CA MET A 119 -10.01 7.69 -12.64
C MET A 119 -9.00 8.59 -11.93
N GLN A 120 -8.48 8.11 -10.80
CA GLN A 120 -7.36 8.72 -10.09
C GLN A 120 -6.33 7.65 -9.78
N ALA A 121 -5.05 7.98 -9.86
CA ALA A 121 -3.97 7.06 -9.55
C ALA A 121 -2.92 7.74 -8.67
N VAL A 122 -2.34 6.98 -7.75
CA VAL A 122 -1.23 7.43 -6.91
C VAL A 122 -0.26 6.29 -6.70
N GLY A 123 1.02 6.63 -6.54
CA GLY A 123 2.10 5.68 -6.25
C GLY A 123 2.78 5.95 -4.92
N VAL A 124 3.36 4.92 -4.34
CA VAL A 124 4.27 4.97 -3.19
C VAL A 124 5.50 4.13 -3.49
N GLN A 125 6.69 4.71 -3.29
CA GLN A 125 7.94 3.97 -3.41
C GLN A 125 8.10 3.02 -2.22
N MET A 126 8.42 1.77 -2.53
CA MET A 126 8.77 0.73 -1.56
C MET A 126 10.25 0.40 -1.70
N THR A 127 10.97 0.37 -0.57
CA THR A 127 12.35 -0.09 -0.50
C THR A 127 12.38 -1.51 0.06
N VAL A 128 13.00 -2.43 -0.68
CA VAL A 128 13.20 -3.82 -0.25
C VAL A 128 14.65 -4.05 0.12
N VAL A 129 14.85 -4.52 1.35
CA VAL A 129 16.17 -4.83 1.91
C VAL A 129 16.31 -6.33 2.17
N ALA A 130 17.55 -6.81 2.14
CA ALA A 130 17.87 -8.15 2.59
C ALA A 130 17.63 -8.28 4.11
N PRO A 131 17.33 -9.48 4.63
CA PRO A 131 17.37 -9.71 6.06
C PRO A 131 18.78 -9.45 6.60
N PRO A 132 18.92 -9.04 7.87
CA PRO A 132 20.22 -8.94 8.51
C PRO A 132 20.98 -10.26 8.40
N SER A 133 22.23 -10.20 7.95
CA SER A 133 23.10 -11.37 7.90
C SER A 133 23.64 -11.65 9.31
N PRO A 134 23.54 -12.88 9.83
CA PRO A 134 24.22 -13.26 11.07
C PRO A 134 25.75 -13.10 10.99
N ALA A 135 26.30 -13.08 9.78
CA ALA A 135 27.72 -12.87 9.52
C ALA A 135 28.14 -11.39 9.48
N ASP A 136 27.20 -10.44 9.48
CA ASP A 136 27.47 -9.02 9.71
C ASP A 136 27.58 -8.81 11.23
N ILE A 137 28.77 -9.13 11.75
CA ILE A 137 29.07 -9.10 13.19
C ILE A 137 29.26 -7.66 13.67
N SER A 138 29.67 -6.76 12.77
CA SER A 138 29.86 -5.34 13.04
C SER A 138 28.55 -4.55 13.07
N GLY A 139 27.50 -5.05 12.38
CA GLY A 139 26.19 -4.42 12.27
C GLY A 139 26.15 -3.25 11.30
N ASP A 140 27.11 -3.16 10.37
CA ASP A 140 27.21 -2.06 9.40
C ASP A 140 26.43 -2.32 8.09
N GLY A 141 25.76 -3.47 8.01
CA GLY A 141 24.97 -3.91 6.88
C GLY A 141 25.76 -4.66 5.81
N LYS A 142 27.04 -4.96 6.04
CA LYS A 142 27.92 -5.65 5.10
C LYS A 142 28.69 -6.77 5.79
N VAL A 143 29.09 -7.79 5.02
CA VAL A 143 29.98 -8.85 5.53
C VAL A 143 31.37 -8.66 4.92
N THR A 144 32.30 -8.13 5.70
CA THR A 144 33.62 -7.69 5.23
C THR A 144 34.77 -8.21 6.10
N VAL A 145 35.99 -7.72 5.83
CA VAL A 145 37.17 -7.99 6.65
C VAL A 145 37.00 -7.50 8.10
N THR A 146 36.16 -6.50 8.34
CA THR A 146 35.83 -6.03 9.69
C THR A 146 35.17 -7.15 10.49
N ASP A 147 34.16 -7.82 9.93
CA ASP A 147 33.46 -8.94 10.57
C ASP A 147 34.40 -10.12 10.78
N LEU A 148 35.24 -10.43 9.78
CA LEU A 148 36.26 -11.46 9.90
C LEU A 148 37.22 -11.16 11.07
N SER A 149 37.66 -9.90 11.22
CA SER A 149 38.54 -9.51 12.32
C SER A 149 37.87 -9.68 13.69
N ILE A 150 36.58 -9.36 13.79
CA ILE A 150 35.81 -9.55 15.02
C ILE A 150 35.66 -11.05 15.32
N LEU A 151 35.33 -11.88 14.32
CA LEU A 151 35.25 -13.33 14.49
C LEU A 151 36.59 -13.91 14.96
N LEU A 152 37.69 -13.57 14.30
CA LEU A 152 39.02 -14.07 14.63
C LEU A 152 39.49 -13.62 16.01
N SER A 153 39.12 -12.40 16.45
CA SER A 153 39.41 -11.93 17.81
C SER A 153 38.72 -12.76 18.91
N ASN A 154 37.68 -13.50 18.54
CA ASN A 154 36.90 -14.35 19.44
C ASN A 154 37.09 -15.85 19.16
N PHE A 155 37.97 -16.23 18.23
CA PHE A 155 38.10 -17.61 17.79
C PHE A 155 38.48 -18.56 18.94
N GLY A 156 37.82 -19.72 19.02
CA GLY A 156 37.97 -20.71 20.08
C GLY A 156 37.24 -20.38 21.38
N ARG A 157 36.57 -19.22 21.48
CA ARG A 157 35.77 -18.89 22.67
C ARG A 157 34.51 -19.76 22.74
N VAL A 158 34.18 -20.16 23.97
CA VAL A 158 32.94 -20.86 24.32
C VAL A 158 32.26 -20.05 25.42
N SER A 159 30.94 -19.90 25.34
CA SER A 159 30.18 -19.09 26.30
C SER A 159 28.84 -19.73 26.62
N SER A 160 28.24 -19.37 27.75
CA SER A 160 26.84 -19.71 28.06
C SER A 160 25.85 -18.67 27.52
N VAL A 161 26.35 -17.51 27.10
CA VAL A 161 25.62 -16.39 26.51
C VAL A 161 26.13 -16.11 25.09
N SER A 162 25.36 -15.39 24.29
CA SER A 162 25.78 -14.96 22.94
C SER A 162 27.09 -14.17 23.00
N ILE A 163 28.00 -14.49 22.08
CA ILE A 163 29.31 -13.83 21.94
C ILE A 163 29.51 -13.41 20.47
N SER A 164 30.16 -12.27 20.25
CA SER A 164 30.50 -11.84 18.90
C SER A 164 31.34 -12.89 18.19
N GLY A 165 30.98 -13.22 16.95
CA GLY A 165 31.61 -14.28 16.17
C GLY A 165 30.91 -15.64 16.22
N ASP A 166 29.92 -15.84 17.10
CA ASP A 166 29.04 -17.03 17.10
C ASP A 166 27.91 -16.82 16.09
N VAL A 167 28.19 -17.11 14.83
CA VAL A 167 27.33 -16.84 13.67
C VAL A 167 26.22 -17.89 13.56
N ASN A 168 26.49 -19.12 13.98
CA ASN A 168 25.51 -20.21 13.95
C ASN A 168 24.66 -20.32 15.24
N GLY A 169 25.04 -19.62 16.32
CA GLY A 169 24.32 -19.60 17.59
C GLY A 169 24.54 -20.84 18.46
N ASP A 170 25.59 -21.63 18.21
CA ASP A 170 25.92 -22.85 18.96
C ASP A 170 26.73 -22.58 20.25
N ARG A 171 27.03 -21.30 20.50
CA ARG A 171 27.79 -20.78 21.63
C ARG A 171 29.29 -21.07 21.60
N ARG A 172 29.85 -21.39 20.44
CA ARG A 172 31.28 -21.65 20.23
C ARG A 172 31.78 -20.99 18.94
N VAL A 173 32.65 -20.00 19.05
CA VAL A 173 33.25 -19.38 17.86
C VAL A 173 34.31 -20.29 17.28
N ASN A 174 34.05 -20.90 16.13
CA ASN A 174 34.95 -21.89 15.54
C ASN A 174 34.91 -21.89 13.99
N ILE A 175 35.44 -22.95 13.37
CA ILE A 175 35.53 -23.07 11.91
C ILE A 175 34.14 -23.11 11.21
N GLN A 176 33.09 -23.55 11.90
CA GLN A 176 31.72 -23.49 11.41
C GLN A 176 31.25 -22.04 11.23
N ASP A 177 31.51 -21.14 12.19
CA ASP A 177 31.18 -19.73 12.07
C ASP A 177 32.00 -19.04 10.99
N LEU A 178 33.29 -19.36 10.91
CA LEU A 178 34.15 -18.84 9.86
C LEU A 178 33.64 -19.26 8.47
N SER A 179 33.22 -20.50 8.32
CA SER A 179 32.63 -20.99 7.07
C SER A 179 31.35 -20.21 6.71
N LEU A 180 30.46 -19.97 7.67
CA LEU A 180 29.25 -19.16 7.47
C LEU A 180 29.59 -17.72 7.09
N LEU A 181 30.55 -17.09 7.77
CA LEU A 181 31.01 -15.76 7.42
C LEU A 181 31.54 -15.70 5.99
N LEU A 182 32.42 -16.63 5.62
CA LEU A 182 33.02 -16.66 4.28
C LEU A 182 31.98 -16.94 3.18
N SER A 183 30.96 -17.75 3.46
CA SER A 183 29.85 -17.98 2.53
C SER A 183 28.99 -16.75 2.26
N ASN A 184 29.03 -15.74 3.14
CA ASN A 184 28.32 -14.48 2.98
C ASN A 184 29.28 -13.32 2.67
N PHE A 185 30.58 -13.57 2.47
CA PHE A 185 31.56 -12.50 2.34
C PHE A 185 31.30 -11.62 1.10
N GLY A 186 31.30 -10.30 1.31
CA GLY A 186 31.03 -9.32 0.27
C GLY A 186 29.53 -9.05 0.00
N SER A 187 28.62 -9.67 0.75
CA SER A 187 27.19 -9.34 0.73
C SER A 187 26.90 -8.00 1.40
#